data_AF-A0A654LSV9-F1
#
_entry.id   AF-A0A654LSV9-F1
#
_cell.length_a   1.000
_cell.length_b   1.000
_cell.length_c   1.000
_cell.angle_alpha   90.00
_cell.angle_beta   90.00
_cell.angle_gamma   90.00
#
_symmetry.space_group_name_H-M   'P 1'
#
loop_
_entity.id
_entity.type
_entity.pdbx_description
1 polymer ?
#
loop_
_entity_poly.entity_id
_entity_poly.type
_entity_poly.pdbx_seq_one_letter_code
_entity_poly.pdbx_strand_id
1 'polypeptide(L)'
;MNMVLCFGISALLLVVPALQSSFAHQIALYSINGKDYLMEVEWANEPVAVDDKTNVVLTVASPNMTDPTNPEADGTQPITGLENSLKVDIMAGNKTLSSNLDPAFGELGVYESETFYPTIPTTFSFRVYGDINGTSFDNTVSCNPILGEDVPPDNSTVTISNGVDRKALIGGLECPEDRTGLPEPYTSQFEIAQMLNGTKT
;
A
#
# COMPACT_ATOMS: atom_id res chain seq x y z
N MET A 1 27.51 -8.87 66.38
CA MET A 1 26.46 -9.52 65.56
C MET A 1 26.36 -8.71 64.28
N ASN A 2 27.06 -9.14 63.23
CA ASN A 2 27.20 -8.39 61.98
C ASN A 2 25.98 -8.64 61.11
N MET A 3 25.23 -7.59 60.79
CA MET A 3 24.11 -7.63 59.87
C MET A 3 24.65 -7.41 58.45
N VAL A 4 24.58 -8.46 57.64
CA VAL A 4 24.96 -8.47 56.22
C VAL A 4 23.87 -7.72 55.43
N LEU A 5 24.28 -6.68 54.72
CA LEU A 5 23.45 -5.94 53.77
C LEU A 5 23.47 -6.69 52.43
N CYS A 6 22.36 -7.32 52.03
CA CYS A 6 22.20 -7.87 50.68
C CYS A 6 21.66 -6.76 49.75
N PHE A 7 22.53 -6.19 48.92
CA PHE A 7 22.11 -5.41 47.76
C PHE A 7 21.63 -6.37 46.66
N GLY A 8 20.31 -6.49 46.51
CA GLY A 8 19.71 -7.14 45.35
C GLY A 8 19.79 -6.20 44.14
N ILE A 9 20.65 -6.53 43.18
CA ILE A 9 20.74 -5.84 41.89
C ILE A 9 19.47 -6.18 41.11
N SER A 10 18.54 -5.23 41.03
CA SER A 10 17.39 -5.30 40.12
C SER A 10 17.89 -4.92 38.73
N ALA A 11 18.11 -5.93 37.87
CA ALA A 11 18.42 -5.73 36.47
C ALA A 11 17.14 -5.24 35.76
N LEU A 12 17.05 -3.92 35.57
CA LEU A 12 16.01 -3.27 34.79
C LEU A 12 16.25 -3.62 33.30
N LEU A 13 15.45 -4.54 32.76
CA LEU A 13 15.39 -4.78 31.31
C LEU A 13 14.88 -3.49 30.64
N LEU A 14 15.77 -2.74 30.02
CA LEU A 14 15.41 -1.71 29.06
C LEU A 14 14.85 -2.41 27.83
N VAL A 15 13.52 -2.52 27.77
CA VAL A 15 12.82 -2.82 26.52
C VAL A 15 13.03 -1.60 25.64
N VAL A 16 13.98 -1.68 24.71
CA VAL A 16 14.13 -0.68 23.66
C VAL A 16 12.86 -0.77 22.82
N PRO A 17 12.01 0.27 22.74
CA PRO A 17 10.95 0.27 21.76
C PRO A 17 11.65 0.26 20.40
N ALA A 18 11.54 -0.85 19.68
CA ALA A 18 11.78 -0.83 18.25
C ALA A 18 10.82 0.23 17.72
N LEU A 19 11.35 1.30 17.13
CA LEU A 19 10.56 2.28 16.42
C LEU A 19 9.84 1.50 15.32
N GLN A 20 8.58 1.14 15.58
CA GLN A 20 7.69 0.63 14.55
C GLN A 20 7.38 1.85 13.69
N SER A 21 8.11 2.02 12.59
CA SER A 21 7.65 2.86 11.52
C SER A 21 6.42 2.16 10.95
N SER A 22 5.22 2.61 11.30
CA SER A 22 4.04 2.28 10.50
C SER A 22 4.20 3.05 9.21
N PHE A 23 4.34 2.32 8.11
CA PHE A 23 4.27 2.92 6.78
C PHE A 23 2.83 2.71 6.35
N ALA A 24 2.09 3.80 6.20
CA ALA A 24 0.69 3.74 5.85
C ALA A 24 0.43 3.11 4.47
N HIS A 25 1.51 3.02 3.68
CA HIS A 25 1.46 2.66 2.28
C HIS A 25 2.50 1.57 1.98
N GLN A 26 2.26 0.82 0.91
CA GLN A 26 3.25 -0.15 0.48
C GLN A 26 4.27 0.52 -0.44
N ILE A 27 5.51 0.62 0.04
CA ILE A 27 6.62 1.23 -0.68
C ILE A 27 7.59 0.14 -1.12
N ALA A 28 7.98 0.17 -2.39
CA ALA A 28 8.92 -0.78 -2.97
C ALA A 28 10.03 -0.05 -3.73
N LEU A 29 11.27 -0.48 -3.50
CA LEU A 29 12.42 -0.07 -4.29
C LEU A 29 12.62 -1.08 -5.42
N TYR A 30 12.51 -0.64 -6.66
CA TYR A 30 12.75 -1.44 -7.85
C TYR A 30 14.03 -1.01 -8.56
N SER A 31 14.72 -1.98 -9.17
CA SER A 31 15.71 -1.77 -10.21
C SER A 31 15.11 -2.22 -11.54
N ILE A 32 14.87 -1.27 -12.43
CA ILE A 32 14.29 -1.49 -13.75
C ILE A 32 15.35 -1.13 -14.79
N ASN A 33 15.88 -2.16 -15.46
CA ASN A 33 16.97 -2.08 -16.42
C ASN A 33 18.20 -1.29 -15.91
N GLY A 34 18.56 -1.53 -14.64
CA GLY A 34 19.71 -0.92 -13.97
C GLY A 34 19.48 0.50 -13.44
N LYS A 35 18.28 1.06 -13.57
CA LYS A 35 17.89 2.33 -12.92
C LYS A 35 16.95 2.04 -11.75
N ASP A 36 17.15 2.76 -10.65
CA ASP A 36 16.33 2.59 -9.44
C ASP A 36 15.11 3.49 -9.44
N TYR A 37 13.99 2.94 -8.96
CA TYR A 37 12.68 3.56 -8.85
C TYR A 37 12.12 3.26 -7.45
N LEU A 38 11.72 4.29 -6.75
CA LEU A 38 10.90 4.17 -5.55
C LEU A 38 9.44 4.29 -5.97
N MET A 39 8.65 3.26 -5.67
CA MET A 39 7.23 3.24 -5.96
C MET A 39 6.44 3.02 -4.69
N GLU A 40 5.40 3.80 -4.54
CA GLU A 40 4.46 3.73 -3.42
C GLU A 40 3.06 3.52 -3.99
N VAL A 41 2.36 2.53 -3.43
CA VAL A 41 0.98 2.22 -3.78
C VAL A 41 0.15 2.35 -2.52
N GLU A 42 -0.94 3.11 -2.61
CA GLU A 42 -1.80 3.48 -1.48
C GLU A 42 -3.28 3.58 -1.90
N TRP A 43 -4.16 3.64 -0.90
CA TRP A 43 -5.53 4.11 -1.09
C TRP A 43 -5.57 5.63 -1.02
N ALA A 44 -6.45 6.27 -1.78
CA ALA A 44 -6.60 7.73 -1.67
C ALA A 44 -7.19 8.20 -0.33
N ASN A 45 -7.75 7.30 0.48
CA ASN A 45 -8.28 7.60 1.80
C ASN A 45 -8.00 6.44 2.75
N GLU A 46 -7.45 6.77 3.92
CA GLU A 46 -7.02 5.80 4.92
C GLU A 46 -7.54 6.19 6.32
N PRO A 47 -8.18 5.27 7.07
CA PRO A 47 -8.53 3.91 6.64
C PRO A 47 -9.60 3.91 5.53
N VAL A 48 -9.55 2.91 4.64
CA VAL A 48 -10.59 2.71 3.63
C VAL A 48 -11.72 1.87 4.20
N ALA A 49 -12.96 2.31 4.02
CA ALA A 49 -14.15 1.57 4.43
C ALA A 49 -15.02 1.19 3.23
N VAL A 50 -15.88 0.19 3.41
CA VAL A 50 -16.89 -0.16 2.43
C VAL A 50 -17.81 1.02 2.10
N ASP A 51 -18.13 1.13 0.82
CA ASP A 51 -18.94 2.17 0.19
C ASP A 51 -18.37 3.60 0.30
N ASP A 52 -17.16 3.78 0.82
CA ASP A 52 -16.46 5.04 0.68
C ASP A 52 -15.89 5.19 -0.74
N LYS A 53 -15.96 6.42 -1.23
CA LYS A 53 -15.40 6.81 -2.53
C LYS A 53 -13.88 6.79 -2.40
N THR A 54 -13.20 6.00 -3.23
CA THR A 54 -11.73 5.88 -3.22
C THR A 54 -11.16 5.70 -4.63
N ASN A 55 -9.84 5.65 -4.74
CA ASN A 55 -9.05 5.29 -5.91
C ASN A 55 -7.69 4.73 -5.44
N VAL A 56 -6.96 4.10 -6.37
CA VAL A 56 -5.56 3.72 -6.16
C VAL A 56 -4.70 4.92 -6.50
N VAL A 57 -3.74 5.22 -5.62
CA VAL A 57 -2.70 6.21 -5.90
C VAL A 57 -1.37 5.49 -6.06
N LEU A 58 -0.63 5.88 -7.10
CA LEU A 58 0.71 5.41 -7.40
C LEU A 58 1.64 6.61 -7.41
N THR A 59 2.62 6.63 -6.50
CA THR A 59 3.72 7.59 -6.53
C THR A 59 4.96 6.92 -7.11
N VAL A 60 5.63 7.57 -8.05
CA VAL A 60 6.85 7.07 -8.69
C VAL A 60 7.94 8.14 -8.63
N ALA A 61 9.08 7.78 -8.06
CA ALA A 61 10.22 8.67 -7.91
C ALA A 61 11.56 7.98 -8.19
N SER A 62 12.59 8.76 -8.49
CA SER A 62 13.99 8.32 -8.36
C SER A 62 14.38 8.45 -6.89
N PRO A 63 14.91 7.39 -6.24
CA PRO A 63 15.24 7.42 -4.82
C PRO A 63 16.51 8.21 -4.52
N ASN A 64 16.62 8.75 -3.30
CA ASN A 64 17.91 9.10 -2.74
C ASN A 64 18.68 7.81 -2.35
N MET A 65 19.82 7.56 -2.98
CA MET A 65 20.60 6.32 -2.75
C MET A 65 21.22 6.16 -1.35
N THR A 66 21.26 7.22 -0.54
CA THR A 66 21.69 7.15 0.87
C THR A 66 20.56 6.73 1.82
N ASP A 67 19.31 6.88 1.39
CA ASP A 67 18.11 6.44 2.11
C ASP A 67 17.03 6.01 1.11
N PRO A 68 17.25 4.90 0.37
CA PRO A 68 16.58 4.63 -0.89
C PRO A 68 15.15 4.13 -0.76
N THR A 69 14.70 3.86 0.46
CA THR A 69 13.33 3.43 0.76
C THR A 69 12.51 4.53 1.43
N ASN A 70 13.10 5.71 1.66
CA ASN A 70 12.41 6.84 2.27
C ASN A 70 11.90 7.79 1.18
N PRO A 71 10.57 7.89 0.95
CA PRO A 71 10.01 8.77 -0.08
C PRO A 71 10.26 10.26 0.22
N GLU A 72 10.47 10.62 1.49
CA GLU A 72 10.72 11.99 1.92
C GLU A 72 12.21 12.36 1.96
N ALA A 73 13.11 11.44 1.60
CA ALA A 73 14.55 11.71 1.62
C ALA A 73 14.92 12.86 0.67
N ASP A 74 15.80 13.76 1.13
CA ASP A 74 16.27 14.89 0.32
C ASP A 74 16.92 14.40 -0.98
N GLY A 75 16.54 14.97 -2.13
CA GLY A 75 17.02 14.52 -3.43
C GLY A 75 16.25 13.35 -4.04
N THR A 76 15.21 12.81 -3.40
CA THR A 76 14.17 12.04 -4.11
C THR A 76 13.52 12.93 -5.17
N GLN A 77 13.34 12.43 -6.39
CA GLN A 77 12.83 13.23 -7.53
C GLN A 77 11.64 12.55 -8.21
N PRO A 78 10.52 13.26 -8.44
CA PRO A 78 9.34 12.68 -9.06
C PRO A 78 9.59 12.25 -10.52
N ILE A 79 9.00 11.13 -10.92
CA ILE A 79 9.06 10.63 -12.30
C ILE A 79 7.71 10.86 -12.98
N THR A 80 7.70 11.72 -13.98
CA THR A 80 6.51 12.11 -14.76
C THR A 80 6.44 11.37 -16.11
N GLY A 81 5.30 11.42 -16.78
CA GLY A 81 5.13 10.90 -18.14
C GLY A 81 4.78 9.41 -18.23
N LEU A 82 4.34 8.80 -17.13
CA LEU A 82 3.96 7.37 -17.07
C LEU A 82 2.46 7.14 -17.30
N GLU A 83 1.64 8.19 -17.42
CA GLU A 83 0.18 8.11 -17.53
C GLU A 83 -0.31 7.33 -18.77
N ASN A 84 0.50 7.34 -19.83
CA ASN A 84 0.21 6.59 -21.06
C ASN A 84 0.92 5.23 -21.12
N SER A 85 1.84 4.95 -20.18
CA SER A 85 2.69 3.77 -20.19
C SER A 85 2.31 2.74 -19.12
N LEU A 86 1.71 3.18 -18.01
CA LEU A 86 1.26 2.34 -16.91
C LEU A 86 -0.27 2.33 -16.79
N LYS A 87 -0.78 1.22 -16.27
CA LYS A 87 -2.18 1.00 -15.91
C LYS A 87 -2.27 0.27 -14.59
N VAL A 88 -3.46 0.27 -14.01
CA VAL A 88 -3.76 -0.52 -12.81
C VAL A 88 -5.01 -1.37 -13.02
N ASP A 89 -4.91 -2.65 -12.68
CA ASP A 89 -6.07 -3.51 -12.46
C ASP A 89 -6.37 -3.57 -10.95
N ILE A 90 -7.57 -3.17 -10.57
CA ILE A 90 -8.11 -3.28 -9.21
C ILE A 90 -8.88 -4.59 -9.12
N MET A 91 -8.46 -5.48 -8.23
CA MET A 91 -8.92 -6.87 -8.19
C MET A 91 -9.51 -7.20 -6.82
N ALA A 92 -10.66 -7.87 -6.80
CA ALA A 92 -11.26 -8.42 -5.59
C ALA A 92 -12.00 -9.73 -5.93
N GLY A 93 -11.56 -10.85 -5.35
CA GLY A 93 -12.08 -12.17 -5.71
C GLY A 93 -11.91 -12.48 -7.20
N ASN A 94 -13.04 -12.67 -7.91
CA ASN A 94 -13.06 -12.92 -9.36
C ASN A 94 -13.44 -11.69 -10.20
N LYS A 95 -13.40 -10.50 -9.59
CA LYS A 95 -13.74 -9.23 -10.24
C LYS A 95 -12.46 -8.43 -10.48
N THR A 96 -12.44 -7.76 -11.62
CA THR A 96 -11.36 -6.86 -12.02
C THR A 96 -11.96 -5.59 -12.60
N LEU A 97 -11.50 -4.45 -12.12
CA LEU A 97 -11.73 -3.13 -12.69
C LEU A 97 -10.38 -2.64 -13.24
N SER A 98 -10.26 -2.56 -14.57
CA SER A 98 -9.07 -2.00 -15.20
C SER A 98 -9.22 -0.49 -15.33
N SER A 99 -8.17 0.24 -14.96
CA SER A 99 -8.12 1.70 -14.98
C SER A 99 -6.85 2.19 -15.66
N ASN A 100 -6.95 3.28 -16.40
CA ASN A 100 -5.77 4.09 -16.73
C ASN A 100 -5.28 4.79 -15.44
N LEU A 101 -4.06 5.32 -15.48
CA LEU A 101 -3.49 6.13 -14.41
C LEU A 101 -3.35 7.57 -14.92
N ASP A 102 -4.12 8.49 -14.33
CA ASP A 102 -4.09 9.90 -14.69
C ASP A 102 -3.17 10.66 -13.73
N PRO A 103 -2.39 11.67 -14.18
CA PRO A 103 -1.58 12.47 -13.26
C PRO A 103 -2.45 13.18 -12.23
N ALA A 104 -2.05 13.09 -10.95
CA ALA A 104 -2.74 13.81 -9.87
C ALA A 104 -2.56 15.32 -10.03
N PHE A 105 -3.61 16.09 -9.70
CA PHE A 105 -3.59 17.54 -9.92
C PHE A 105 -2.62 18.24 -8.97
N GLY A 106 -1.58 18.86 -9.53
CA GLY A 106 -0.61 19.64 -8.75
C GLY A 106 0.49 18.81 -8.09
N GLU A 107 0.48 17.49 -8.29
CA GLU A 107 1.43 16.56 -7.65
C GLU A 107 2.25 15.83 -8.72
N LEU A 108 3.53 16.15 -8.81
CA LEU A 108 4.42 15.55 -9.81
C LEU A 108 4.78 14.13 -9.41
N GLY A 109 4.71 13.20 -10.37
CA GLY A 109 5.08 11.80 -10.15
C GLY A 109 4.03 11.00 -9.38
N VAL A 110 2.87 11.59 -9.10
CA VAL A 110 1.71 10.94 -8.49
C VAL A 110 0.66 10.70 -9.57
N TYR A 111 0.09 9.50 -9.57
CA TYR A 111 -0.92 9.08 -10.53
C TYR A 111 -2.09 8.41 -9.83
N GLU A 112 -3.29 8.65 -10.33
CA GLU A 112 -4.54 8.19 -9.74
C GLU A 112 -5.28 7.27 -10.71
N SER A 113 -5.86 6.19 -10.18
CA SER A 113 -6.86 5.41 -10.91
C SER A 113 -8.20 6.15 -11.01
N GLU A 114 -9.08 5.63 -11.86
CA GLU A 114 -10.51 5.91 -11.80
C GLU A 114 -11.03 5.62 -10.39
N THR A 115 -11.97 6.47 -9.96
CA THR A 115 -12.64 6.29 -8.68
C THR A 115 -13.50 5.03 -8.68
N PHE A 116 -13.47 4.29 -7.58
CA PHE A 116 -14.39 3.19 -7.29
C PHE A 116 -14.87 3.20 -5.83
N TYR A 117 -15.72 2.23 -5.51
CA TYR A 117 -16.29 2.03 -4.18
C TYR A 117 -16.10 0.55 -3.79
N PRO A 118 -15.30 0.22 -2.78
CA PRO A 118 -15.23 -1.14 -2.26
C PRO A 118 -16.60 -1.50 -1.65
N THR A 119 -17.30 -2.49 -2.19
CA THR A 119 -18.67 -2.77 -1.72
C THR A 119 -18.75 -3.87 -0.66
N ILE A 120 -17.64 -4.56 -0.39
CA ILE A 120 -17.54 -5.65 0.59
C ILE A 120 -16.17 -5.60 1.30
N PRO A 121 -16.09 -5.98 2.58
CA PRO A 121 -14.82 -6.08 3.29
C PRO A 121 -14.08 -7.35 2.85
N THR A 122 -13.10 -7.20 1.96
CA THR A 122 -12.35 -8.34 1.42
C THR A 122 -10.94 -7.92 1.03
N THR A 123 -10.11 -8.90 0.64
CA THR A 123 -8.78 -8.61 0.11
C THR A 123 -8.89 -8.01 -1.29
N PHE A 124 -8.37 -6.80 -1.43
CA PHE A 124 -8.12 -6.15 -2.71
C PHE A 124 -6.66 -6.32 -3.12
N SER A 125 -6.45 -6.45 -4.42
CA SER A 125 -5.13 -6.44 -5.03
C SER A 125 -5.07 -5.39 -6.13
N PHE A 126 -3.94 -4.70 -6.23
CA PHE A 126 -3.65 -3.72 -7.27
C PHE A 126 -2.50 -4.23 -8.13
N ARG A 127 -2.80 -4.58 -9.37
CA ARG A 127 -1.78 -4.96 -10.35
C ARG A 127 -1.43 -3.74 -11.17
N VAL A 128 -0.24 -3.19 -10.96
CA VAL A 128 0.32 -2.09 -11.75
C VAL A 128 1.18 -2.70 -12.85
N TYR A 129 0.87 -2.36 -14.11
CA TYR A 129 1.54 -2.97 -15.26
C TYR A 129 1.66 -2.01 -16.43
N GLY A 130 2.61 -2.28 -17.32
CA GLY A 130 2.87 -1.49 -18.51
C GLY A 130 4.34 -1.47 -18.89
N ASP A 131 4.82 -0.30 -19.33
CA ASP A 131 6.21 -0.09 -19.73
C ASP A 131 6.83 1.09 -18.97
N ILE A 132 8.07 0.91 -18.53
CA ILE A 132 8.89 1.97 -17.93
C ILE A 132 10.21 2.01 -18.69
N ASN A 133 10.41 3.05 -19.50
CA ASN A 133 11.62 3.26 -20.31
C ASN A 133 11.97 2.05 -21.21
N GLY A 134 10.99 1.45 -21.87
CA GLY A 134 11.14 0.30 -22.76
C GLY A 134 11.28 -1.05 -22.05
N THR A 135 11.06 -1.09 -20.74
CA THR A 135 11.07 -2.32 -19.94
C THR A 135 9.67 -2.62 -19.42
N SER A 136 9.18 -3.83 -19.71
CA SER A 136 7.88 -4.29 -19.22
C SER A 136 7.88 -4.37 -17.70
N PHE A 137 6.93 -3.68 -17.08
CA PHE A 137 6.67 -3.72 -15.65
C PHE A 137 5.32 -4.41 -15.40
N ASP A 138 5.26 -5.28 -14.41
CA ASP A 138 4.04 -5.98 -13.99
C ASP A 138 4.23 -6.45 -12.55
N ASN A 139 3.57 -5.78 -11.61
CA ASN A 139 3.66 -6.10 -10.20
C ASN A 139 2.28 -6.02 -9.56
N THR A 140 1.98 -6.99 -8.69
CA THR A 140 0.74 -7.02 -7.93
C THR A 140 1.02 -6.77 -6.46
N VAL A 141 0.29 -5.83 -5.89
CA VAL A 141 0.24 -5.52 -4.47
C VAL A 141 -1.09 -6.01 -3.92
N SER A 142 -1.14 -6.50 -2.68
CA SER A 142 -2.39 -6.91 -2.05
C SER A 142 -2.47 -6.34 -0.65
N CYS A 143 -3.66 -5.88 -0.26
CA CYS A 143 -3.90 -5.51 1.13
C CYS A 143 -3.78 -6.71 2.05
N ASN A 144 -3.38 -6.46 3.29
CA ASN A 144 -3.16 -7.48 4.30
C ASN A 144 -4.23 -7.36 5.39
N PRO A 145 -5.16 -8.33 5.52
CA PRO A 145 -6.25 -8.23 6.49
C PRO A 145 -5.82 -8.49 7.94
N ILE A 146 -4.57 -8.87 8.19
CA ILE A 146 -4.06 -9.20 9.54
C ILE A 146 -3.06 -8.15 10.01
N LEU A 147 -2.08 -7.85 9.16
CA LEU A 147 -1.00 -6.93 9.49
C LEU A 147 -1.26 -5.52 8.98
N GLY A 148 -2.20 -5.32 8.04
CA GLY A 148 -2.43 -4.02 7.43
C GLY A 148 -1.13 -3.40 6.93
N GLU A 149 -0.80 -2.25 7.51
CA GLU A 149 0.40 -1.45 7.31
C GLU A 149 1.64 -1.95 8.07
N ASP A 150 1.45 -2.73 9.14
CA ASP A 150 2.51 -3.25 10.02
C ASP A 150 3.25 -4.47 9.43
N VAL A 151 3.24 -4.63 8.11
CA VAL A 151 3.98 -5.70 7.43
C VAL A 151 5.48 -5.47 7.64
N PRO A 152 6.23 -6.47 8.17
CA PRO A 152 7.66 -6.33 8.37
C PRO A 152 8.40 -6.02 7.06
N PRO A 153 9.42 -5.14 7.11
CA PRO A 153 10.19 -4.79 5.92
C PRO A 153 10.94 -6.01 5.38
N ASP A 154 10.98 -6.12 4.05
CA ASP A 154 11.72 -7.13 3.31
C ASP A 154 12.79 -6.45 2.45
N ASN A 155 14.06 -6.66 2.83
CA ASN A 155 15.24 -6.13 2.12
C ASN A 155 15.85 -7.17 1.16
N SER A 156 15.13 -8.25 0.84
CA SER A 156 15.59 -9.23 -0.14
C SER A 156 15.43 -8.71 -1.56
N THR A 157 16.39 -9.07 -2.42
CA THR A 157 16.25 -8.84 -3.86
C THR A 157 15.47 -9.97 -4.50
N VAL A 158 14.33 -9.65 -5.11
CA VAL A 158 13.43 -10.58 -5.78
C VAL A 158 13.28 -10.17 -7.24
N THR A 159 13.63 -11.06 -8.16
CA THR A 159 13.35 -10.85 -9.58
C THR A 159 11.85 -10.99 -9.84
N ILE A 160 11.23 -9.90 -10.30
CA ILE A 160 9.81 -9.84 -10.62
C ILE A 160 9.58 -10.30 -12.07
N SER A 161 10.43 -9.80 -12.98
CA SER A 161 10.39 -10.13 -14.40
C SER A 161 11.73 -9.81 -15.07
N ASN A 162 11.85 -10.03 -16.38
CA ASN A 162 13.09 -9.75 -17.09
C ASN A 162 13.45 -8.26 -17.04
N GLY A 163 14.58 -7.94 -16.39
CA GLY A 163 15.04 -6.56 -16.23
C GLY A 163 14.34 -5.80 -15.11
N VAL A 164 13.54 -6.46 -14.25
CA VAL A 164 12.87 -5.85 -13.09
C VAL A 164 13.16 -6.67 -11.84
N ASP A 165 13.91 -6.08 -10.91
CA ASP A 165 14.15 -6.64 -9.58
C ASP A 165 13.54 -5.71 -8.52
N ARG A 166 12.82 -6.27 -7.55
CA ARG A 166 12.48 -5.56 -6.31
C ARG A 166 13.62 -5.74 -5.32
N LYS A 167 14.22 -4.64 -4.85
CA LYS A 167 15.35 -4.63 -3.90
C LYS A 167 14.92 -4.48 -2.44
N ALA A 168 13.77 -3.84 -2.21
CA ALA A 168 13.19 -3.68 -0.89
C ALA A 168 11.67 -3.54 -1.00
N LEU A 169 10.97 -3.91 0.07
CA LEU A 169 9.55 -3.71 0.30
C LEU A 169 9.35 -3.31 1.76
N ILE A 170 8.67 -2.20 2.00
CA ILE A 170 8.34 -1.72 3.34
C ILE A 170 6.87 -1.31 3.39
N GLY A 171 6.29 -1.35 4.58
CA GLY A 171 4.88 -1.05 4.77
C GLY A 171 3.95 -2.10 4.18
N GLY A 172 2.67 -1.76 4.18
CA GLY A 172 1.60 -2.61 3.70
C GLY A 172 0.40 -1.78 3.26
N LEU A 173 -0.69 -2.47 2.96
CA LEU A 173 -1.96 -1.85 2.63
C LEU A 173 -3.01 -2.44 3.55
N GLU A 174 -3.79 -1.59 4.22
CA GLU A 174 -4.99 -2.03 4.91
C GLU A 174 -6.07 -2.47 3.92
N CYS A 175 -6.85 -3.49 4.31
CA CYS A 175 -8.00 -3.91 3.52
C CYS A 175 -9.24 -3.11 3.93
N PRO A 176 -10.19 -2.86 3.00
CA PRO A 176 -11.43 -2.20 3.35
C PRO A 176 -12.18 -2.89 4.48
N GLU A 177 -12.56 -2.10 5.49
CA GLU A 177 -13.34 -2.56 6.63
C GLU A 177 -14.81 -2.16 6.52
N ASP A 178 -15.65 -2.80 7.34
CA ASP A 178 -17.04 -2.40 7.48
C ASP A 178 -17.14 -1.00 8.09
N ARG A 179 -18.07 -0.20 7.55
CA ARG A 179 -18.31 1.14 8.04
C ARG A 179 -19.11 1.11 9.33
N THR A 180 -18.70 1.91 10.32
CA THR A 180 -19.49 2.13 11.54
C THR A 180 -20.58 3.19 11.30
N GLY A 181 -21.85 2.84 11.54
CA GLY A 181 -22.99 3.74 11.42
C GLY A 181 -23.41 4.40 12.74
N LEU A 182 -23.98 5.61 12.65
CA LEU A 182 -24.61 6.31 13.77
C LEU A 182 -25.69 7.29 13.25
N PRO A 183 -26.89 7.42 13.89
CA PRO A 183 -27.34 6.72 15.10
C PRO A 183 -27.70 5.26 14.88
N GLU A 184 -28.02 4.89 13.64
CA GLU A 184 -28.34 3.52 13.26
C GLU A 184 -27.09 2.78 12.74
N PRO A 185 -27.03 1.45 12.83
CA PRO A 185 -26.00 0.66 12.18
C PRO A 185 -25.93 0.99 10.68
N TYR A 186 -24.72 0.94 10.13
CA TYR A 186 -24.54 1.07 8.69
C TYR A 186 -25.08 -0.18 7.98
N THR A 187 -25.72 -0.01 6.84
CA THR A 187 -26.08 -1.10 5.93
C THR A 187 -25.44 -0.80 4.59
N SER A 188 -24.59 -1.71 4.12
CA SER A 188 -23.84 -1.49 2.88
C SER A 188 -24.75 -1.52 1.66
N GLN A 189 -24.30 -0.88 0.57
CA GLN A 189 -25.03 -0.92 -0.71
C GLN A 189 -25.14 -2.35 -1.24
N PHE A 190 -24.13 -3.19 -0.97
CA PHE A 190 -24.16 -4.60 -1.30
C PHE A 190 -25.27 -5.36 -0.55
N GLU A 191 -25.40 -5.16 0.76
CA GLU A 191 -26.46 -5.77 1.56
C GLU A 191 -27.86 -5.31 1.11
N ILE A 192 -28.03 -4.01 0.85
CA ILE A 192 -29.29 -3.45 0.33
C ILE A 192 -29.65 -4.14 -1.01
N ALA A 193 -28.69 -4.28 -1.92
CA ALA A 193 -28.92 -4.94 -3.19
C ALA A 193 -29.30 -6.43 -3.03
N GLN A 194 -28.71 -7.14 -2.07
CA GLN A 194 -29.09 -8.51 -1.73
C GLN A 194 -30.52 -8.59 -1.20
N MET A 195 -30.90 -7.72 -0.27
CA MET A 195 -32.26 -7.68 0.31
C MET A 195 -33.33 -7.42 -0.77
N LEU A 196 -33.08 -6.45 -1.66
CA LEU A 196 -34.01 -6.12 -2.75
C LEU A 196 -34.17 -7.26 -3.76
N ASN A 197 -33.09 -8.01 -4.05
CA ASN A 197 -33.15 -9.16 -4.95
C ASN A 197 -33.80 -10.38 -4.29
N GLY A 198 -33.60 -10.59 -2.99
CA GLY A 198 -34.24 -11.67 -2.23
C GLY A 198 -35.76 -11.50 -2.06
N THR A 199 -36.28 -10.28 -2.21
CA THR A 199 -37.72 -9.99 -2.09
C THR A 199 -38.50 -10.25 -3.40
N LYS A 200 -37.83 -10.70 -4.47
CA LYS A 200 -38.44 -10.96 -5.78
C LYS A 200 -38.91 -12.42 -6.02
N THR A 201 -38.96 -13.25 -4.97
CA THR A 201 -39.55 -14.62 -5.00
C THR A 201 -40.84 -14.67 -4.23
#